data_AF-A0A4Q6BNG8-F1
#
_entry.id   AF-A0A4Q6BNG8-F1
#
_cell.length_a   1.000
_cell.length_b   1.000
_cell.length_c   1.000
_cell.angle_alpha   90.00
_cell.angle_beta   90.00
_cell.angle_gamma   90.00
#
_symmetry.space_group_name_H-M   'P 1'
#
loop_
_entity.id
_entity.type
_entity.pdbx_description
1 polymer ?
#
loop_
_entity_poly.entity_id
_entity_poly.type
_entity_poly.pdbx_seq_one_letter_code
_entity_poly.pdbx_strand_id
1 'polypeptide(L)'
;MGTSLLVALRYLRAKKRASVSVGTLFSTLGVTLGVAALAIVMSVTGGFKQQFRDKVLGVNAHVLVLKYASDFRDYRDIMEKASKVEGVVGVAPFIINPMMVTHGQRTATGVLLKGVDPELMPKVLDLPKHIVEGSLVGLRKPGAAPPPERDGDLPTRTIPAAPAPSGSAGPNEERSFLRTLQDEVAREADAGAQEEAAEAALPVAVPTPIPVEAPREIEPQGGYTSSLPSDDVLPAEIDPDPCTSPERVKELPGLVIGTALGKQLAAKIGDCVQITSPTVGLTFSSSGGRAPIAKQFRVIALFSAGFDQYDSKLVYTDLYEAEAFYDQGDSVTGVEMKVDDIDRAQPIAREIDGILQNSLYHTMDWMELNRSLFTALLIQQLGMSFVLALIIVVAAFTVVATLIMVVLEKKKEIALLKALGAKDASILRIFLFQGGITGTVGTAAGLLLGYLGCKAIGSIDFPLDPKVYFISKLPVSIRPQEFLITGAVALVICLLATITPALYAAWLRPSDGLRAD
;
A
#
# COMPACT_ATOMS: atom_id res chain seq x y z
N MET A 1 51.93 1.75 22.06
CA MET A 1 50.46 1.60 22.07
C MET A 1 49.91 0.85 23.30
N GLY A 2 50.65 -0.09 23.92
CA GLY A 2 50.11 -0.88 25.05
C GLY A 2 49.96 -0.18 26.41
N THR A 3 50.72 0.89 26.69
CA THR A 3 50.69 1.55 28.01
C THR A 3 49.40 2.32 28.28
N SER A 4 48.84 2.99 27.26
CA SER A 4 47.57 3.70 27.35
C SER A 4 46.39 2.75 27.61
N LEU A 5 46.41 1.58 26.96
CA LEU A 5 45.40 0.53 27.12
C LEU A 5 45.44 -0.07 28.55
N LEU A 6 46.65 -0.39 29.04
CA LEU A 6 46.86 -0.91 30.39
C LEU A 6 46.45 0.10 31.48
N VAL A 7 46.71 1.39 31.26
CA VAL A 7 46.28 2.46 32.17
C VAL A 7 44.76 2.59 32.16
N ALA A 8 44.11 2.63 31.00
CA ALA A 8 42.65 2.70 30.89
C ALA A 8 41.95 1.50 31.57
N LEU A 9 42.44 0.27 31.33
CA LEU A 9 41.89 -0.93 31.97
C LEU A 9 42.10 -0.96 33.48
N ARG A 10 43.28 -0.55 33.98
CA ARG A 10 43.52 -0.43 35.42
C ARG A 10 42.66 0.65 36.05
N TYR A 11 42.38 1.73 35.33
CA TYR A 11 41.53 2.81 35.80
C TYR A 11 40.08 2.35 35.99
N LEU A 12 39.56 1.54 35.05
CA LEU A 12 38.24 0.90 35.18
C LEU A 12 38.16 -0.13 36.32
N ARG A 13 39.28 -0.77 36.67
CA ARG A 13 39.34 -1.87 37.66
C ARG A 13 39.76 -1.42 39.07
N ALA A 14 40.12 -0.15 39.28
CA ALA A 14 40.63 0.35 40.56
C ALA A 14 39.50 0.60 41.58
N LYS A 15 39.47 -0.23 42.63
CA LYS A 15 38.44 -0.32 43.67
C LYS A 15 38.46 0.79 44.73
N LYS A 16 38.67 2.07 44.37
CA LYS A 16 38.62 3.20 45.34
C LYS A 16 37.94 4.45 44.77
N ARG A 17 36.60 4.39 44.72
CA ARG A 17 35.57 5.43 45.00
C ARG A 17 34.28 4.95 44.32
N ALA A 18 33.22 4.72 45.09
CA ALA A 18 31.97 4.15 44.58
C ALA A 18 31.30 5.02 43.48
N SER A 19 31.55 6.34 43.46
CA SER A 19 30.92 7.29 42.54
C SER A 19 31.37 7.16 41.07
N VAL A 20 32.67 6.95 40.81
CA VAL A 20 33.21 6.79 39.43
C VAL A 20 32.63 5.56 38.73
N SER A 21 32.40 4.47 39.49
CA SER A 21 31.80 3.23 38.97
C SER A 21 30.31 3.40 38.64
N VAL A 22 29.60 4.24 39.39
CA VAL A 22 28.16 4.48 39.22
C VAL A 22 27.88 5.31 37.98
N GLY A 23 28.67 6.37 37.73
CA GLY A 23 28.53 7.19 36.51
C GLY A 23 28.75 6.39 35.22
N THR A 24 29.77 5.54 35.20
CA THR A 24 30.05 4.65 34.04
C THR A 24 28.93 3.63 33.83
N LEU A 25 28.34 3.10 34.91
CA LEU A 25 27.19 2.20 34.83
C LEU A 25 25.97 2.89 34.22
N PHE A 26 25.62 4.10 34.69
CA PHE A 26 24.48 4.85 34.13
C PHE A 26 24.68 5.21 32.66
N SER A 27 25.89 5.62 32.27
CA SER A 27 26.22 5.89 30.87
C SER A 27 26.12 4.63 30.01
N THR A 28 26.68 3.52 30.49
CA THR A 28 26.63 2.24 29.77
C THR A 28 25.18 1.77 29.61
N LEU A 29 24.35 1.88 30.66
CA LEU A 29 22.93 1.53 30.62
C LEU A 29 22.15 2.41 29.65
N GLY A 30 22.41 3.73 29.64
CA GLY A 30 21.78 4.66 28.70
C GLY A 30 22.09 4.30 27.24
N VAL A 31 23.36 4.03 26.92
CA VAL A 31 23.77 3.57 25.58
C VAL A 31 23.17 2.20 25.26
N THR A 32 23.20 1.26 26.21
CA THR A 32 22.65 -0.09 26.06
C THR A 32 21.16 -0.06 25.72
N LEU A 33 20.36 0.69 26.49
CA LEU A 33 18.92 0.81 26.26
C LEU A 33 18.61 1.54 24.95
N GLY A 34 19.36 2.60 24.64
CA GLY A 34 19.20 3.35 23.39
C GLY A 34 19.46 2.48 22.15
N VAL A 35 20.57 1.73 22.15
CA VAL A 35 20.94 0.83 21.04
C VAL A 35 19.98 -0.36 20.95
N ALA A 36 19.55 -0.93 22.08
CA ALA A 36 18.57 -2.02 22.08
C ALA A 36 17.22 -1.60 21.49
N ALA A 37 16.68 -0.45 21.94
CA ALA A 37 15.44 0.11 21.41
C ALA A 37 15.55 0.39 19.90
N LEU A 38 16.67 0.98 19.47
CA LEU A 38 16.98 1.25 18.07
C LEU A 38 16.99 -0.02 17.21
N ALA A 39 17.70 -1.06 17.65
CA ALA A 39 17.79 -2.32 16.93
C ALA A 39 16.42 -3.01 16.79
N ILE A 40 15.61 -2.99 17.86
CA ILE A 40 14.26 -3.57 17.85
C ILE A 40 13.35 -2.82 16.89
N VAL A 41 13.33 -1.48 16.95
CA VAL A 41 12.49 -0.64 16.08
C VAL A 41 12.85 -0.87 14.61
N MET A 42 14.14 -0.92 14.27
CA MET A 42 14.57 -1.18 12.89
C MET A 42 14.14 -2.59 12.42
N SER A 43 14.35 -3.61 13.25
CA SER A 43 13.98 -5.00 12.95
C SER A 43 12.46 -5.20 12.73
N VAL A 44 11.62 -4.54 13.56
CA VAL A 44 10.16 -4.55 13.39
C VAL A 44 9.75 -3.81 12.12
N THR A 45 10.33 -2.63 11.87
CA THR A 45 10.01 -1.82 10.68
C THR A 45 10.42 -2.55 9.39
N GLY A 46 11.63 -3.11 9.36
CA GLY A 46 12.14 -3.92 8.26
C GLY A 46 11.31 -5.18 8.05
N GLY A 47 10.92 -5.84 9.15
CA GLY A 47 10.00 -6.99 9.13
C GLY A 47 8.66 -6.67 8.49
N PHE A 48 8.02 -5.56 8.89
CA PHE A 48 6.75 -5.14 8.32
C PHE A 48 6.86 -4.87 6.82
N LYS A 49 7.88 -4.11 6.41
CA LYS A 49 8.14 -3.83 5.00
C LYS A 49 8.32 -5.11 4.19
N GLN A 50 9.07 -6.08 4.71
CA GLN A 50 9.31 -7.36 4.05
C GLN A 50 8.03 -8.20 3.96
N GLN A 51 7.32 -8.40 5.07
CA GLN A 51 6.11 -9.21 5.07
C GLN A 51 5.01 -8.60 4.21
N PHE A 52 4.90 -7.27 4.21
CA PHE A 52 3.99 -6.55 3.34
C PHE A 52 4.35 -6.74 1.88
N ARG A 53 5.63 -6.57 1.52
CA ARG A 53 6.16 -6.87 0.19
C ARG A 53 5.77 -8.32 -0.18
N ASP A 54 6.20 -9.33 0.56
CA ASP A 54 5.95 -10.73 0.20
C ASP A 54 4.46 -11.07 0.02
N LYS A 55 3.57 -10.51 0.87
CA LYS A 55 2.12 -10.76 0.79
C LYS A 55 1.43 -10.02 -0.35
N VAL A 56 1.79 -8.76 -0.60
CA VAL A 56 1.19 -7.98 -1.70
C VAL A 56 1.62 -8.53 -3.06
N LEU A 57 2.84 -9.06 -3.14
CA LEU A 57 3.40 -9.60 -4.38
C LEU A 57 2.91 -10.99 -4.74
N GLY A 58 2.56 -11.81 -3.75
CA GLY A 58 2.07 -13.16 -4.01
C GLY A 58 0.71 -13.21 -4.73
N VAL A 59 -0.03 -12.11 -4.83
CA VAL A 59 -1.42 -12.14 -5.34
C VAL A 59 -1.68 -11.12 -6.44
N ASN A 60 -0.76 -10.17 -6.65
CA ASN A 60 -0.88 -9.13 -7.67
C ASN A 60 0.16 -9.28 -8.77
N ALA A 61 -0.14 -8.67 -9.91
CA ALA A 61 0.84 -8.44 -10.96
C ALA A 61 1.90 -7.42 -10.51
N HIS A 62 3.10 -7.54 -11.07
CA HIS A 62 4.21 -6.64 -10.75
C HIS A 62 4.13 -5.32 -11.52
N VAL A 63 3.57 -5.36 -12.73
CA VAL A 63 3.36 -4.22 -13.62
C VAL A 63 1.97 -4.34 -14.25
N LEU A 64 1.31 -3.21 -14.42
CA LEU A 64 -0.04 -3.08 -14.97
C LEU A 64 -0.04 -2.02 -16.07
N VAL A 65 -0.68 -2.32 -17.20
CA VAL A 65 -0.98 -1.32 -18.22
C VAL A 65 -2.48 -1.11 -18.23
N LEU A 66 -2.90 0.13 -17.97
CA LEU A 66 -4.28 0.58 -18.08
C LEU A 66 -4.41 1.51 -19.28
N LYS A 67 -5.62 1.63 -19.82
CA LYS A 67 -5.95 2.59 -20.87
C LYS A 67 -6.88 3.66 -20.31
N TYR A 68 -6.63 4.93 -20.62
CA TYR A 68 -7.48 6.05 -20.21
C TYR A 68 -8.81 6.14 -20.99
N ALA A 69 -9.02 5.27 -21.98
CA ALA A 69 -10.26 5.16 -22.75
C ALA A 69 -11.23 4.15 -22.13
N SER A 70 -12.50 4.22 -22.51
CA SER A 70 -13.55 3.30 -22.04
C SER A 70 -13.43 1.88 -22.58
N ASP A 71 -12.68 1.68 -23.67
CA ASP A 71 -12.51 0.39 -24.35
C ASP A 71 -11.02 0.07 -24.56
N PHE A 72 -10.59 -1.12 -24.13
CA PHE A 72 -9.24 -1.62 -24.31
C PHE A 72 -9.28 -2.88 -25.18
N ARG A 73 -9.57 -2.70 -26.47
CA ARG A 73 -9.70 -3.79 -27.47
C ARG A 73 -8.36 -4.23 -28.06
N ASP A 74 -7.42 -3.29 -28.15
CA ASP A 74 -6.06 -3.47 -28.67
C ASP A 74 -5.09 -4.15 -27.67
N TYR A 75 -5.61 -4.74 -26.59
CA TYR A 75 -4.82 -5.36 -25.54
C TYR A 75 -3.89 -6.48 -26.04
N ARG A 76 -4.26 -7.19 -27.11
CA ARG A 76 -3.44 -8.26 -27.71
C ARG A 76 -2.13 -7.72 -28.28
N ASP A 77 -2.17 -6.56 -28.95
CA ASP A 77 -0.96 -5.90 -29.47
C ASP A 77 -0.07 -5.41 -28.33
N ILE A 78 -0.68 -4.88 -27.26
CA ILE A 78 0.04 -4.44 -26.06
C ILE A 78 0.70 -5.63 -25.36
N MET A 79 0.00 -6.75 -25.24
CA MET A 79 0.55 -7.98 -24.68
C MET A 79 1.75 -8.48 -25.48
N GLU A 80 1.67 -8.47 -26.80
CA GLU A 80 2.78 -8.89 -27.66
C GLU A 80 4.00 -7.97 -27.47
N LYS A 81 3.80 -6.64 -27.44
CA LYS A 81 4.87 -5.68 -27.19
C LYS A 81 5.49 -5.85 -25.81
N ALA A 82 4.66 -5.97 -24.77
CA ALA A 82 5.11 -6.13 -23.40
C ALA A 82 5.88 -7.45 -23.19
N SER A 83 5.48 -8.53 -23.88
CA SER A 83 6.16 -9.83 -23.80
C SER A 83 7.59 -9.83 -24.36
N LYS A 84 7.93 -8.86 -25.21
CA LYS A 84 9.27 -8.72 -25.82
C LYS A 84 10.26 -7.95 -24.92
N VAL A 85 9.80 -7.34 -23.83
CA VAL A 85 10.64 -6.56 -22.92
C VAL A 85 11.43 -7.50 -22.01
N GLU A 86 12.73 -7.22 -21.85
CA GLU A 86 13.61 -8.04 -21.04
C GLU A 86 13.19 -8.01 -19.56
N GLY A 87 13.04 -9.20 -18.96
CA GLY A 87 12.61 -9.36 -17.57
C GLY A 87 11.10 -9.60 -17.40
N VAL A 88 10.29 -9.52 -18.46
CA VAL A 88 8.86 -9.89 -18.40
C VAL A 88 8.73 -11.41 -18.55
N VAL A 89 8.21 -12.07 -17.51
CA VAL A 89 8.04 -13.54 -17.44
C VAL A 89 6.69 -13.98 -18.01
N GLY A 90 5.65 -13.16 -17.82
CA GLY A 90 4.30 -13.49 -18.23
C GLY A 90 3.45 -12.25 -18.39
N VAL A 91 2.48 -12.34 -19.29
CA VAL A 91 1.51 -11.28 -19.59
C VAL A 91 0.12 -11.90 -19.73
N ALA A 92 -0.90 -11.25 -19.17
CA ALA A 92 -2.28 -11.69 -19.25
C ALA A 92 -3.23 -10.48 -19.29
N PRO A 93 -4.36 -10.58 -20.00
CA PRO A 93 -5.43 -9.60 -19.88
C PRO A 93 -6.22 -9.81 -18.59
N PHE A 94 -6.81 -8.73 -18.07
CA PHE A 94 -7.75 -8.84 -16.96
C PHE A 94 -8.86 -7.79 -17.05
N ILE A 95 -9.96 -8.13 -16.41
CA ILE A 95 -11.06 -7.21 -16.15
C ILE A 95 -11.23 -7.09 -14.65
N ILE A 96 -11.42 -5.88 -14.12
CA ILE A 96 -11.72 -5.71 -12.71
C ILE A 96 -12.82 -4.69 -12.52
N ASN A 97 -13.88 -5.08 -11.82
CA ASN A 97 -15.02 -4.20 -11.62
C ASN A 97 -15.64 -4.35 -10.23
N PRO A 98 -16.10 -3.24 -9.62
CA PRO A 98 -16.88 -3.30 -8.39
C PRO A 98 -18.27 -3.88 -8.67
N MET A 99 -18.62 -4.94 -7.95
CA MET A 99 -19.85 -5.70 -8.08
C MET A 99 -20.43 -5.98 -6.70
N MET A 100 -21.67 -6.47 -6.63
CA MET A 100 -22.28 -6.96 -5.40
C MET A 100 -22.47 -8.47 -5.48
N VAL A 101 -22.06 -9.20 -4.44
CA VAL A 101 -22.31 -10.64 -4.33
C VAL A 101 -23.37 -10.92 -3.28
N THR A 102 -24.31 -11.81 -3.60
CA THR A 102 -25.37 -12.30 -2.70
C THR A 102 -25.39 -13.82 -2.68
N HIS A 103 -25.76 -14.38 -1.52
CA HIS A 103 -25.95 -15.82 -1.34
C HIS A 103 -27.25 -16.07 -0.60
N GLY A 104 -28.26 -16.60 -1.30
CA GLY A 104 -29.62 -16.75 -0.78
C GLY A 104 -30.23 -15.40 -0.35
N GLN A 105 -30.88 -15.38 0.81
CA GLN A 105 -31.55 -14.19 1.38
C GLN A 105 -30.61 -13.30 2.23
N ARG A 106 -29.29 -13.45 2.09
CA ARG A 106 -28.31 -12.66 2.87
C ARG A 106 -28.06 -11.30 2.25
N THR A 107 -27.60 -10.37 3.08
CA THR A 107 -27.21 -9.02 2.66
C THR A 107 -26.13 -9.06 1.58
N ALA A 108 -26.35 -8.28 0.53
CA ALA A 108 -25.40 -8.11 -0.55
C ALA A 108 -24.09 -7.50 -0.03
N THR A 109 -22.95 -8.08 -0.42
CA THR A 109 -21.62 -7.61 -0.04
C THR A 109 -20.91 -7.04 -1.28
N GLY A 110 -20.30 -5.85 -1.15
CA GLY A 110 -19.51 -5.26 -2.23
C GLY A 110 -18.18 -5.99 -2.43
N VAL A 111 -17.89 -6.39 -3.67
CA VAL A 111 -16.69 -7.14 -4.08
C VAL A 111 -16.08 -6.56 -5.34
N LEU A 112 -14.81 -6.86 -5.60
CA LEU A 112 -14.14 -6.63 -6.88
C LEU A 112 -14.15 -7.95 -7.65
N LEU A 113 -14.98 -8.03 -8.68
CA LEU A 113 -14.98 -9.15 -9.61
C LEU A 113 -13.84 -8.98 -10.60
N LYS A 114 -12.88 -9.89 -10.56
CA LYS A 114 -11.75 -9.96 -11.47
C LYS A 114 -11.94 -11.07 -12.50
N GLY A 115 -12.11 -10.71 -13.76
CA GLY A 115 -12.09 -11.64 -14.89
C GLY A 115 -10.66 -11.98 -15.28
N VAL A 116 -10.33 -13.26 -15.34
CA VAL A 116 -8.98 -13.75 -15.68
C VAL A 116 -9.05 -14.86 -16.71
N ASP A 117 -8.05 -14.92 -17.58
CA ASP A 117 -7.89 -16.08 -18.46
C ASP A 117 -7.22 -17.24 -17.69
N PRO A 118 -7.86 -18.41 -17.53
CA PRO A 118 -7.33 -19.52 -16.73
C PRO A 118 -6.03 -20.11 -17.28
N GLU A 119 -5.70 -19.93 -18.55
CA GLU A 119 -4.48 -20.44 -19.19
C GLU A 119 -3.30 -19.47 -19.04
N LEU A 120 -3.57 -18.16 -19.11
CA LEU A 120 -2.54 -17.11 -18.99
C LEU A 120 -2.29 -16.68 -17.54
N MET A 121 -3.34 -16.65 -16.72
CA MET A 121 -3.28 -16.21 -15.32
C MET A 121 -2.18 -16.91 -14.50
N PRO A 122 -1.92 -18.23 -14.60
CA PRO A 122 -0.88 -18.88 -13.80
C PRO A 122 0.54 -18.38 -14.09
N LYS A 123 0.75 -17.74 -15.24
CA LYS A 123 2.04 -17.13 -15.61
C LYS A 123 2.25 -15.76 -14.96
N VAL A 124 1.16 -15.09 -14.59
CA VAL A 124 1.19 -13.72 -14.05
C VAL A 124 0.89 -13.68 -12.55
N LEU A 125 -0.11 -14.44 -12.10
CA LEU A 125 -0.56 -14.47 -10.71
C LEU A 125 -0.16 -15.78 -10.04
N ASP A 126 0.24 -15.71 -8.78
CA ASP A 126 0.48 -16.90 -7.95
C ASP A 126 -0.81 -17.43 -7.29
N LEU A 127 -1.99 -17.03 -7.76
CA LEU A 127 -3.31 -17.49 -7.27
C LEU A 127 -3.40 -19.02 -7.10
N PRO A 128 -2.91 -19.88 -8.01
CA PRO A 128 -2.95 -21.33 -7.82
C PRO A 128 -2.27 -21.83 -6.54
N LYS A 129 -1.24 -21.12 -6.06
CA LYS A 129 -0.51 -21.44 -4.83
C LYS A 129 -1.28 -21.05 -3.57
N HIS A 130 -2.28 -20.16 -3.71
CA HIS A 130 -3.08 -19.61 -2.63
C HIS A 130 -4.46 -20.26 -2.50
N ILE A 131 -4.77 -21.26 -3.32
CA ILE A 131 -6.01 -22.05 -3.18
C ILE A 131 -5.91 -22.92 -1.93
N VAL A 132 -6.87 -22.74 -1.02
CA VAL A 132 -6.97 -23.50 0.24
C VAL A 132 -7.90 -24.70 0.07
N GLU A 133 -8.98 -24.53 -0.69
CA GLU A 133 -9.99 -25.55 -0.90
C GLU A 133 -10.51 -25.48 -2.35
N GLY A 134 -10.76 -26.63 -2.99
CA GLY A 134 -11.25 -26.72 -4.37
C GLY A 134 -10.15 -26.67 -5.43
N SER A 135 -10.52 -26.32 -6.66
CA SER A 135 -9.60 -26.21 -7.79
C SER A 135 -10.05 -25.13 -8.78
N LEU A 136 -9.11 -24.61 -9.57
CA LEU A 136 -9.42 -23.67 -10.66
C LEU A 136 -10.05 -24.36 -11.90
N VAL A 137 -10.21 -25.69 -11.86
CA VAL A 137 -10.83 -26.45 -12.95
C VAL A 137 -12.32 -26.11 -13.01
N GLY A 138 -12.80 -25.74 -14.19
CA GLY A 138 -14.18 -25.30 -14.40
C GLY A 138 -14.40 -23.82 -14.15
N LEU A 139 -13.35 -23.00 -14.08
CA LEU A 139 -13.47 -21.54 -14.10
C LEU A 139 -14.09 -21.08 -15.43
N ARG A 140 -13.54 -21.56 -16.55
CA ARG A 140 -14.07 -21.37 -17.91
C ARG A 140 -15.01 -22.51 -18.29
N LYS A 141 -16.18 -22.17 -18.84
CA LYS A 141 -17.12 -23.15 -19.39
C LYS A 141 -16.56 -23.79 -20.66
N PRO A 142 -16.83 -25.09 -20.91
CA PRO A 142 -16.49 -25.72 -22.18
C PRO A 142 -17.16 -24.99 -23.35
N GLY A 143 -16.39 -24.58 -24.36
CA GLY A 143 -16.90 -23.86 -25.53
C GLY A 143 -17.14 -22.35 -25.32
N ALA A 144 -16.73 -21.78 -24.18
CA ALA A 144 -16.76 -20.34 -23.99
C ALA A 144 -15.82 -19.64 -24.99
N ALA A 145 -16.33 -18.61 -25.65
CA ALA A 145 -15.60 -17.76 -26.59
C ALA A 145 -15.75 -16.29 -26.15
N PRO A 146 -14.80 -15.41 -26.51
CA PRO A 146 -14.93 -13.99 -26.24
C PRO A 146 -16.23 -13.46 -26.87
N PRO A 147 -16.92 -12.50 -26.22
CA PRO A 147 -18.08 -11.85 -26.80
C PRO A 147 -17.73 -11.28 -28.18
N PRO A 148 -18.63 -11.35 -29.17
CA PRO A 148 -18.34 -10.83 -30.50
C PRO A 148 -17.97 -9.35 -30.40
N GLU A 149 -16.95 -8.96 -31.16
CA GLU A 149 -16.58 -7.55 -31.31
C GLU A 149 -17.81 -6.79 -31.82
N ARG A 150 -18.24 -5.79 -31.04
CA ARG A 150 -19.32 -4.90 -31.48
C ARG A 150 -18.69 -3.87 -32.40
N ASP A 151 -18.83 -4.11 -33.71
CA ASP A 151 -18.49 -3.16 -34.77
C ASP A 151 -19.37 -1.91 -34.62
N GLY A 152 -18.71 -0.76 -34.39
CA GLY A 152 -19.24 0.60 -34.60
C GLY A 152 -20.51 0.99 -33.84
N ASP A 153 -20.36 1.80 -32.78
CA ASP A 153 -21.36 2.87 -32.51
C ASP A 153 -20.87 4.03 -31.63
N LEU A 154 -19.55 4.22 -31.52
CA LEU A 154 -19.02 5.52 -31.11
C LEU A 154 -18.17 6.01 -32.27
N PRO A 155 -18.52 7.15 -32.91
CA PRO A 155 -17.60 7.76 -33.86
C PRO A 155 -16.31 7.97 -33.10
N THR A 156 -15.22 7.39 -33.60
CA THR A 156 -13.87 7.77 -33.22
C THR A 156 -13.82 9.27 -33.45
N ARG A 157 -14.03 10.08 -32.41
CA ARG A 157 -13.74 11.51 -32.48
C ARG A 157 -12.25 11.54 -32.65
N THR A 158 -11.81 11.58 -33.91
CA THR A 158 -10.51 12.14 -34.27
C THR A 158 -10.52 13.52 -33.65
N ILE A 159 -9.91 13.66 -32.48
CA ILE A 159 -9.57 14.96 -31.93
C ILE A 159 -8.69 15.55 -33.04
N PRO A 160 -9.15 16.58 -33.78
CA PRO A 160 -8.29 17.20 -34.77
C PRO A 160 -7.01 17.57 -34.03
N ALA A 161 -5.86 17.10 -34.53
CA ALA A 161 -4.57 17.43 -33.95
C ALA A 161 -4.57 18.94 -33.71
N ALA A 162 -4.40 19.33 -32.44
CA ALA A 162 -4.29 20.74 -32.11
C ALA A 162 -3.23 21.31 -33.06
N PRO A 163 -3.53 22.39 -33.82
CA PRO A 163 -2.55 22.95 -34.73
C PRO A 163 -1.31 23.24 -33.90
N ALA A 164 -0.17 22.67 -34.31
CA ALA A 164 1.11 22.95 -33.67
C ALA A 164 1.23 24.47 -33.52
N PRO A 165 1.57 24.99 -32.33
CA PRO A 165 1.60 26.43 -32.11
C PRO A 165 2.58 27.04 -33.11
N SER A 166 2.01 27.68 -34.13
CA SER A 166 2.76 28.36 -35.17
C SER A 166 3.05 29.75 -34.63
N GLY A 167 4.24 29.89 -34.05
CA GLY A 167 4.76 31.17 -33.59
C GLY A 167 4.98 31.21 -32.10
N SER A 168 6.18 31.65 -31.72
CA SER A 168 6.53 32.05 -30.37
C SER A 168 5.67 33.23 -29.94
N ALA A 169 4.49 32.96 -29.37
CA ALA A 169 3.66 33.99 -28.76
C ALA A 169 4.44 34.60 -27.60
N GLY A 170 4.73 35.90 -27.70
CA GLY A 170 5.39 36.63 -26.63
C GLY A 170 4.48 36.73 -25.40
N PRO A 171 5.03 36.98 -24.19
CA PRO A 171 4.29 37.00 -22.93
C PRO A 171 3.10 37.99 -22.84
N ASN A 172 2.92 38.85 -23.84
CA ASN A 172 1.75 39.73 -23.95
C ASN A 172 0.55 39.08 -24.66
N GLU A 173 0.74 38.10 -25.56
CA GLU A 173 -0.36 37.42 -26.27
C GLU A 173 -1.07 36.40 -25.37
N GLU A 174 -0.33 35.63 -24.56
CA GLU A 174 -0.92 34.72 -23.55
C GLU A 174 -1.77 35.48 -22.53
N ARG A 175 -1.33 36.68 -22.10
CA ARG A 175 -2.12 37.53 -21.21
C ARG A 175 -3.38 38.07 -21.87
N SER A 176 -3.33 38.34 -23.18
CA SER A 176 -4.50 38.77 -23.94
C SER A 176 -5.53 37.64 -24.06
N PHE A 177 -5.06 36.41 -24.32
CA PHE A 177 -5.90 35.21 -24.44
C PHE A 177 -6.53 34.81 -23.10
N LEU A 178 -5.75 34.82 -22.01
CA LEU A 178 -6.27 34.53 -20.67
C LEU A 178 -7.31 35.58 -20.22
N ARG A 179 -7.12 36.86 -20.61
CA ARG A 179 -8.14 37.89 -20.38
C ARG A 179 -9.40 37.66 -21.20
N THR A 180 -9.28 37.22 -22.45
CA THR A 180 -10.46 36.92 -23.27
C THR A 180 -11.25 35.76 -22.70
N LEU A 181 -10.58 34.69 -22.26
CA LEU A 181 -11.23 33.57 -21.57
C LEU A 181 -11.83 33.98 -20.23
N GLN A 182 -11.16 34.83 -19.45
CA GLN A 182 -11.73 35.36 -18.20
C GLN A 182 -12.96 36.24 -18.45
N ASP A 183 -12.95 37.05 -19.50
CA ASP A 183 -14.11 37.87 -19.89
C ASP A 183 -15.27 37.02 -20.42
N GLU A 184 -14.98 35.89 -21.09
CA GLU A 184 -15.99 34.94 -21.57
C GLU A 184 -16.64 34.18 -20.41
N VAL A 185 -15.82 33.68 -19.48
CA VAL A 185 -16.30 33.03 -18.23
C VAL A 185 -17.06 34.02 -17.35
N ALA A 186 -16.63 35.28 -17.27
CA ALA A 186 -17.35 36.32 -16.54
C ALA A 186 -18.71 36.65 -17.19
N ARG A 187 -18.81 36.65 -18.53
CA ARG A 187 -20.08 36.83 -19.23
C ARG A 187 -21.03 35.65 -19.05
N GLU A 188 -20.54 34.42 -19.05
CA GLU A 188 -21.36 33.24 -18.75
C GLU A 188 -21.83 33.25 -17.28
N ALA A 189 -20.99 33.71 -16.35
CA ALA A 189 -21.37 33.87 -14.95
C ALA A 189 -22.43 34.96 -14.74
N ASP A 190 -22.33 36.11 -15.41
CA ASP A 190 -23.35 37.18 -15.35
C ASP A 190 -24.66 36.76 -16.05
N ALA A 191 -24.58 35.97 -17.13
CA ALA A 191 -25.76 35.41 -17.79
C ALA A 191 -26.50 34.40 -16.89
N GLY A 192 -25.75 33.51 -16.22
CA GLY A 192 -26.30 32.60 -15.22
C GLY A 192 -26.89 33.31 -13.99
N ALA A 193 -26.27 34.40 -13.54
CA ALA A 193 -26.79 35.20 -12.43
C ALA A 193 -28.06 35.99 -12.80
N GLN A 194 -28.22 36.40 -14.07
CA GLN A 194 -29.46 36.98 -14.58
C GLN A 194 -30.56 35.94 -14.77
N GLU A 195 -30.22 34.70 -15.14
CA GLU A 195 -31.17 33.57 -15.16
C GLU A 195 -31.64 33.20 -13.74
N GLU A 196 -30.75 33.08 -12.75
CA GLU A 196 -31.12 32.81 -11.36
C GLU A 196 -31.94 33.95 -10.72
N ALA A 197 -31.65 35.22 -11.05
CA ALA A 197 -32.43 36.36 -10.58
C ALA A 197 -33.82 36.48 -11.27
N ALA A 198 -33.94 36.02 -12.52
CA ALA A 198 -35.22 35.95 -13.23
C ALA A 198 -36.08 34.78 -12.74
N GLU A 199 -35.46 33.65 -12.37
CA GLU A 199 -36.14 32.46 -11.85
C GLU A 199 -36.64 32.67 -10.39
N ALA A 200 -35.94 33.47 -9.59
CA ALA A 200 -36.34 33.83 -8.23
C ALA A 200 -37.49 34.86 -8.14
N ALA A 201 -37.85 35.54 -9.25
CA ALA A 201 -38.88 36.58 -9.29
C ALA A 201 -40.20 36.13 -9.95
N LEU A 202 -40.25 34.92 -10.50
CA LEU A 202 -41.50 34.33 -10.98
C LEU A 202 -42.27 33.75 -9.78
N PRO A 203 -43.55 34.12 -9.57
CA PRO A 203 -44.36 33.42 -8.60
C PRO A 203 -44.43 31.95 -9.04
N VAL A 204 -43.93 31.05 -8.19
CA VAL A 204 -44.19 29.61 -8.32
C VAL A 204 -45.69 29.45 -8.18
N ALA A 205 -46.41 29.53 -9.31
CA ALA A 205 -47.76 29.05 -9.40
C ALA A 205 -47.64 27.57 -9.09
N VAL A 206 -48.03 27.17 -7.88
CA VAL A 206 -48.34 25.77 -7.58
C VAL A 206 -49.29 25.35 -8.70
N PRO A 207 -48.89 24.46 -9.63
CA PRO A 207 -49.82 24.01 -10.63
C PRO A 207 -51.02 23.48 -9.86
N THR A 208 -52.19 24.05 -10.08
CA THR A 208 -53.44 23.46 -9.60
C THR A 208 -53.36 21.98 -9.95
N PRO A 209 -53.60 21.06 -9.00
CA PRO A 209 -53.56 19.64 -9.30
C PRO A 209 -54.41 19.45 -10.55
N ILE A 210 -53.79 19.00 -11.64
CA ILE A 210 -54.54 18.52 -12.79
C ILE A 210 -55.51 17.53 -12.14
N PRO A 211 -56.84 17.68 -12.29
CA PRO A 211 -57.76 16.69 -11.77
C PRO A 211 -57.31 15.37 -12.39
N VAL A 212 -56.71 14.51 -11.58
CA VAL A 212 -56.43 13.15 -11.97
C VAL A 212 -57.82 12.56 -12.05
N GLU A 213 -58.40 12.58 -13.25
CA GLU A 213 -59.54 11.73 -13.55
C GLU A 213 -59.10 10.34 -13.10
N ALA A 214 -59.87 9.74 -12.19
CA ALA A 214 -59.65 8.37 -11.77
C ALA A 214 -59.38 7.53 -13.02
N PRO A 215 -58.39 6.62 -13.01
CA PRO A 215 -58.00 5.89 -14.21
C PRO A 215 -59.27 5.34 -14.85
N ARG A 216 -59.62 5.86 -16.03
CA ARG A 216 -60.72 5.30 -16.79
C ARG A 216 -60.24 3.92 -17.16
N GLU A 217 -60.93 2.92 -16.63
CA GLU A 217 -60.74 1.53 -17.01
C GLU A 217 -61.13 1.44 -18.49
N ILE A 218 -60.14 1.59 -19.37
CA ILE A 218 -60.33 1.37 -20.80
C ILE A 218 -60.45 -0.14 -20.93
N GLU A 219 -61.68 -0.66 -20.91
CA GLU A 219 -61.92 -2.04 -21.31
C GLU A 219 -61.48 -2.17 -22.78
N PRO A 220 -60.43 -2.97 -23.08
CA PRO A 220 -60.06 -3.21 -24.47
C PRO A 220 -61.23 -3.89 -25.16
N GLN A 221 -61.62 -3.41 -26.35
CA GLN A 221 -62.74 -3.96 -27.16
C GLN A 221 -62.47 -5.36 -27.75
N GLY A 222 -61.63 -6.16 -27.10
CA GLY A 222 -61.49 -7.59 -27.32
C GLY A 222 -61.30 -8.20 -25.95
N GLY A 223 -62.24 -9.05 -25.51
CA GLY A 223 -62.36 -9.61 -24.16
C GLY A 223 -61.19 -10.48 -23.70
N TYR A 224 -60.00 -9.89 -23.63
CA TYR A 224 -58.86 -10.43 -22.93
C TYR A 224 -58.91 -9.90 -21.51
N THR A 225 -59.36 -10.74 -20.59
CA THR A 225 -59.14 -10.59 -19.15
C THR A 225 -57.64 -10.76 -18.87
N SER A 226 -56.84 -9.73 -19.13
CA SER A 226 -55.48 -9.69 -18.61
C SER A 226 -55.52 -9.26 -17.15
N SER A 227 -55.73 -10.22 -16.25
CA SER A 227 -55.36 -10.03 -14.85
C SER A 227 -53.83 -10.07 -14.78
N LEU A 228 -53.19 -8.90 -14.74
CA LEU A 228 -51.78 -8.83 -14.37
C LEU A 228 -51.68 -9.32 -12.91
N PRO A 229 -50.82 -10.31 -12.60
CA PRO A 229 -50.58 -10.71 -11.22
C PRO A 229 -50.18 -9.50 -10.37
N SER A 230 -50.60 -9.45 -9.11
CA SER A 230 -50.23 -8.38 -8.18
C SER A 230 -48.74 -8.41 -7.80
N ASP A 231 -48.07 -9.53 -8.07
CA ASP A 231 -46.66 -9.76 -7.78
C ASP A 231 -45.88 -9.90 -9.09
N ASP A 232 -44.82 -9.10 -9.27
CA ASP A 232 -43.88 -9.16 -10.40
C ASP A 232 -43.01 -10.44 -10.42
N VAL A 233 -43.39 -11.47 -9.66
CA VAL A 233 -42.64 -12.73 -9.56
C VAL A 233 -43.18 -13.71 -10.59
N LEU A 234 -42.39 -13.93 -11.64
CA LEU A 234 -42.69 -14.93 -12.65
C LEU A 234 -42.80 -16.32 -11.99
N PRO A 235 -43.81 -17.14 -12.35
CA PRO A 235 -43.89 -18.54 -11.94
C PRO A 235 -42.59 -19.28 -12.20
N ALA A 236 -42.22 -20.21 -11.32
CA ALA A 236 -40.98 -21.00 -11.45
C ALA A 236 -40.92 -21.85 -12.75
N GLU A 237 -42.05 -22.07 -13.42
CA GLU A 237 -42.05 -22.70 -14.75
C GLU A 237 -41.52 -21.78 -15.87
N ILE A 238 -41.58 -20.45 -15.68
CA ILE A 238 -41.23 -19.44 -16.68
C ILE A 238 -39.77 -18.97 -16.49
N ASP A 239 -39.33 -18.79 -15.25
CA ASP A 239 -37.93 -18.47 -14.91
C ASP A 239 -37.45 -19.32 -13.72
N PRO A 240 -37.09 -20.59 -13.95
CA PRO A 240 -36.68 -21.48 -12.88
C PRO A 240 -35.29 -21.08 -12.37
N ASP A 241 -35.21 -20.61 -11.12
CA ASP A 241 -33.95 -20.23 -10.47
C ASP A 241 -32.88 -21.35 -10.62
N PRO A 242 -31.80 -21.13 -11.38
CA PRO A 242 -30.77 -22.14 -11.63
C PRO A 242 -30.14 -22.67 -10.34
N CYS A 243 -30.13 -21.88 -9.27
CA CYS A 243 -29.63 -22.27 -7.95
C CYS A 243 -30.46 -23.38 -7.27
N THR A 244 -31.68 -23.67 -7.73
CA THR A 244 -32.56 -24.68 -7.11
C THR A 244 -32.23 -26.13 -7.50
N SER A 245 -31.50 -26.34 -8.60
CA SER A 245 -31.19 -27.69 -9.11
C SER A 245 -29.68 -27.98 -9.11
N PRO A 246 -29.21 -29.04 -8.45
CA PRO A 246 -27.77 -29.36 -8.37
C PRO A 246 -27.11 -29.61 -9.73
N GLU A 247 -27.88 -30.03 -10.73
CA GLU A 247 -27.37 -30.28 -12.09
C GLU A 247 -27.12 -28.96 -12.84
N ARG A 248 -28.06 -28.01 -12.82
CA ARG A 248 -27.84 -26.68 -13.44
C ARG A 248 -26.75 -25.89 -12.74
N VAL A 249 -26.60 -26.04 -11.43
CA VAL A 249 -25.50 -25.41 -10.69
C VAL A 249 -24.13 -25.86 -11.22
N LYS A 250 -23.99 -27.10 -11.70
CA LYS A 250 -22.73 -27.57 -12.31
C LYS A 250 -22.42 -26.89 -13.64
N GLU A 251 -23.44 -26.48 -14.38
CA GLU A 251 -23.33 -25.79 -15.68
C GLU A 251 -23.06 -24.28 -15.52
N LEU A 252 -23.27 -23.73 -14.32
CA LEU A 252 -22.97 -22.33 -14.01
C LEU A 252 -21.46 -22.02 -14.12
N PRO A 253 -21.11 -20.76 -14.47
CA PRO A 253 -19.72 -20.33 -14.55
C PRO A 253 -19.05 -20.40 -13.19
N GLY A 254 -17.77 -20.73 -13.20
CA GLY A 254 -16.99 -20.89 -11.98
C GLY A 254 -16.67 -19.56 -11.32
N LEU A 255 -16.70 -19.56 -9.99
CA LEU A 255 -16.31 -18.44 -9.15
C LEU A 255 -15.33 -18.88 -8.08
N VAL A 256 -14.26 -18.11 -7.92
CA VAL A 256 -13.28 -18.29 -6.85
C VAL A 256 -13.45 -17.13 -5.88
N ILE A 257 -13.69 -17.45 -4.61
CA ILE A 257 -13.92 -16.43 -3.57
C ILE A 257 -12.87 -16.55 -2.47
N GLY A 258 -12.58 -15.44 -1.78
CA GLY A 258 -11.66 -15.47 -0.65
C GLY A 258 -12.26 -16.18 0.57
N THR A 259 -11.42 -16.75 1.43
CA THR A 259 -11.88 -17.49 2.62
C THR A 259 -12.68 -16.62 3.61
N ALA A 260 -12.34 -15.34 3.74
CA ALA A 260 -13.08 -14.41 4.60
C ALA A 260 -14.47 -14.08 4.02
N LEU A 261 -14.55 -13.86 2.71
CA LEU A 261 -15.82 -13.65 2.00
C LEU A 261 -16.72 -14.89 2.08
N GLY A 262 -16.15 -16.09 1.87
CA GLY A 262 -16.88 -17.35 2.02
C GLY A 262 -17.50 -17.51 3.41
N LYS A 263 -16.77 -17.16 4.47
CA LYS A 263 -17.30 -17.14 5.85
C LYS A 263 -18.42 -16.11 6.04
N GLN A 264 -18.26 -14.90 5.48
CA GLN A 264 -19.25 -13.82 5.59
C GLN A 264 -20.57 -14.17 4.88
N LEU A 265 -20.48 -14.78 3.69
CA LEU A 265 -21.65 -15.24 2.93
C LEU A 265 -22.20 -16.59 3.40
N ALA A 266 -21.47 -17.28 4.29
CA ALA A 266 -21.65 -18.69 4.62
C ALA A 266 -21.78 -19.57 3.36
N ALA A 267 -20.97 -19.26 2.34
CA ALA A 267 -20.91 -19.98 1.08
C ALA A 267 -19.79 -21.03 1.13
N LYS A 268 -20.09 -22.22 0.60
CA LYS A 268 -19.17 -23.36 0.47
C LYS A 268 -18.94 -23.69 -1.01
N ILE A 269 -17.96 -24.55 -1.27
CA ILE A 269 -17.73 -25.06 -2.62
C ILE A 269 -18.97 -25.82 -3.10
N GLY A 270 -19.40 -25.52 -4.32
CA GLY A 270 -20.60 -26.06 -4.95
C GLY A 270 -21.84 -25.18 -4.77
N ASP A 271 -21.81 -24.18 -3.88
CA ASP A 271 -22.95 -23.29 -3.68
C ASP A 271 -23.13 -22.33 -4.87
N CYS A 272 -24.37 -21.93 -5.09
CA CYS A 272 -24.78 -20.97 -6.09
C CYS A 272 -24.78 -19.56 -5.48
N VAL A 273 -24.09 -18.62 -6.10
CA VAL A 273 -24.02 -17.22 -5.67
C VAL A 273 -24.37 -16.30 -6.83
N GLN A 274 -25.01 -15.18 -6.53
CA GLN A 274 -25.39 -14.21 -7.53
C GLN A 274 -24.47 -13.00 -7.46
N ILE A 275 -24.02 -12.55 -8.63
CA ILE A 275 -23.24 -11.32 -8.79
C ILE A 275 -24.08 -10.33 -9.58
N THR A 276 -24.27 -9.15 -9.00
CA THR A 276 -25.05 -8.06 -9.56
C THR A 276 -24.16 -6.85 -9.77
N SER A 277 -24.22 -6.26 -10.97
CA SER A 277 -23.57 -4.98 -11.24
C SER A 277 -24.43 -3.82 -10.77
N PRO A 278 -24.00 -3.00 -9.81
CA PRO A 278 -24.78 -1.86 -9.33
C PRO A 278 -24.76 -0.69 -10.32
N THR A 279 -23.79 -0.63 -11.23
CA THR A 279 -23.53 0.52 -12.11
C THR A 279 -23.79 0.24 -13.58
N VAL A 280 -23.74 -1.03 -14.00
CA VAL A 280 -23.96 -1.40 -15.41
C VAL A 280 -25.44 -1.68 -15.64
N GLY A 281 -26.05 -0.87 -16.50
CA GLY A 281 -27.49 -0.90 -16.82
C GLY A 281 -28.24 0.38 -16.43
N LEU A 282 -27.77 1.11 -15.41
CA LEU A 282 -28.42 2.35 -14.95
C LEU A 282 -28.08 3.54 -15.88
N THR A 283 -28.79 3.67 -16.99
CA THR A 283 -28.82 4.91 -17.78
C THR A 283 -30.11 5.67 -17.49
N PHE A 284 -30.00 6.85 -16.89
CA PHE A 284 -31.11 7.78 -16.70
C PHE A 284 -31.32 8.63 -17.97
N SER A 285 -31.57 7.96 -19.11
CA SER A 285 -32.10 8.64 -20.29
C SER A 285 -33.63 8.67 -20.21
N SER A 286 -34.24 9.70 -20.81
CA SER A 286 -35.69 9.94 -20.90
C SER A 286 -36.52 8.79 -21.53
N SER A 287 -35.86 7.72 -21.97
CA SER A 287 -36.44 6.51 -22.55
C SER A 287 -36.08 5.24 -21.75
N GLY A 288 -36.56 5.12 -20.52
CA GLY A 288 -36.51 3.88 -19.72
C GLY A 288 -35.14 3.51 -19.14
N GLY A 289 -35.09 3.23 -17.84
CA GLY A 289 -33.90 2.70 -17.18
C GLY A 289 -33.72 1.21 -17.52
N ARG A 290 -32.50 0.79 -17.87
CA ARG A 290 -32.16 -0.63 -17.99
C ARG A 290 -31.95 -1.19 -16.58
N ALA A 291 -32.52 -2.37 -16.30
CA ALA A 291 -32.32 -3.03 -15.01
C ALA A 291 -30.83 -3.42 -14.83
N PRO A 292 -30.32 -3.45 -13.59
CA PRO A 292 -29.00 -3.98 -13.26
C PRO A 292 -28.81 -5.40 -13.81
N ILE A 293 -27.64 -5.69 -14.37
CA ILE A 293 -27.32 -7.05 -14.83
C ILE A 293 -26.92 -7.90 -13.63
N ALA A 294 -27.64 -9.00 -13.42
CA ALA A 294 -27.33 -10.02 -12.43
C ALA A 294 -27.08 -11.37 -13.10
N LYS A 295 -26.03 -12.06 -12.70
CA LYS A 295 -25.69 -13.41 -13.18
C LYS A 295 -25.38 -14.32 -12.01
N GLN A 296 -25.68 -15.59 -12.17
CA GLN A 296 -25.42 -16.63 -11.17
C GLN A 296 -24.13 -17.38 -11.49
N PHE A 297 -23.39 -17.73 -10.45
CA PHE A 297 -22.13 -18.45 -10.52
C PHE A 297 -22.12 -19.59 -9.50
N ARG A 298 -21.28 -20.59 -9.75
CA ARG A 298 -20.98 -21.65 -8.78
C ARG A 298 -19.63 -21.40 -8.13
N VAL A 299 -19.57 -21.49 -6.81
CA VAL A 299 -18.30 -21.43 -6.07
C VAL A 299 -17.49 -22.70 -6.34
N ILE A 300 -16.33 -22.58 -6.98
CA ILE A 300 -15.46 -23.73 -7.33
C ILE A 300 -14.24 -23.88 -6.43
N ALA A 301 -13.78 -22.78 -5.83
CA ALA A 301 -12.60 -22.77 -4.98
C ALA A 301 -12.61 -21.60 -3.98
N LEU A 302 -11.91 -21.81 -2.87
CA LEU A 302 -11.62 -20.81 -1.84
C LEU A 302 -10.12 -20.50 -1.82
N PHE A 303 -9.76 -19.22 -1.86
CA PHE A 303 -8.35 -18.79 -1.78
C PHE A 303 -8.05 -17.97 -0.52
N SER A 304 -6.79 -17.97 -0.09
CA SER A 304 -6.30 -17.05 0.94
C SER A 304 -4.99 -16.40 0.52
N ALA A 305 -5.07 -15.09 0.30
CA ALA A 305 -3.94 -14.19 0.09
C ALA A 305 -3.18 -13.88 1.38
N GLY A 306 -3.80 -14.14 2.53
CA GLY A 306 -3.25 -13.78 3.84
C GLY A 306 -3.35 -12.29 4.16
N PHE A 307 -4.15 -11.54 3.41
CA PHE A 307 -4.48 -10.13 3.60
C PHE A 307 -6.00 -9.96 3.51
N ASP A 308 -6.61 -9.45 4.59
CA ASP A 308 -8.06 -9.49 4.75
C ASP A 308 -8.82 -8.71 3.66
N GLN A 309 -8.26 -7.61 3.14
CA GLN A 309 -8.93 -6.85 2.07
C GLN A 309 -9.06 -7.66 0.77
N TYR A 310 -8.13 -8.57 0.48
CA TYR A 310 -8.22 -9.47 -0.66
C TYR A 310 -9.15 -10.64 -0.36
N ASP A 311 -8.99 -11.27 0.81
CA ASP A 311 -9.80 -12.45 1.19
C ASP A 311 -11.29 -12.11 1.40
N SER A 312 -11.64 -10.84 1.65
CA SER A 312 -13.01 -10.38 1.88
C SER A 312 -13.67 -9.69 0.68
N LYS A 313 -12.89 -9.14 -0.27
CA LYS A 313 -13.45 -8.35 -1.39
C LYS A 313 -13.11 -8.88 -2.77
N LEU A 314 -12.01 -9.60 -2.96
CA LEU A 314 -11.59 -10.01 -4.30
C LEU A 314 -12.23 -11.36 -4.68
N VAL A 315 -12.76 -11.42 -5.89
CA VAL A 315 -13.44 -12.59 -6.45
C VAL A 315 -12.94 -12.81 -7.87
N TYR A 316 -12.67 -14.04 -8.27
CA TYR A 316 -12.20 -14.35 -9.63
C TYR A 316 -13.24 -15.15 -10.43
N THR A 317 -13.38 -14.83 -11.70
CA THR A 317 -14.16 -15.58 -12.69
C THR A 317 -13.43 -15.63 -14.03
N ASP A 318 -13.98 -16.35 -15.01
CA ASP A 318 -13.43 -16.38 -16.36
C ASP A 318 -13.52 -15.01 -17.04
N LEU A 319 -12.50 -14.68 -17.83
CA LEU A 319 -12.42 -13.41 -18.56
C LEU A 319 -13.69 -13.15 -19.39
N TYR A 320 -14.16 -14.13 -20.14
CA TYR A 320 -15.30 -13.96 -21.06
C TYR A 320 -16.61 -13.76 -20.31
N GLU A 321 -16.78 -14.39 -19.15
CA GLU A 321 -17.95 -14.17 -18.28
C GLU A 321 -17.94 -12.76 -17.68
N ALA A 322 -16.75 -12.25 -17.33
CA ALA A 322 -16.57 -10.88 -16.87
C ALA A 322 -16.85 -9.84 -17.98
N GLU A 323 -16.38 -10.08 -19.20
CA GLU A 323 -16.69 -9.24 -20.38
C GLU A 323 -18.18 -9.18 -20.63
N ALA A 324 -18.86 -10.31 -20.53
CA ALA A 324 -20.30 -10.41 -20.78
C ALA A 324 -21.18 -9.69 -19.74
N PHE A 325 -20.61 -9.10 -18.68
CA PHE A 325 -21.35 -8.13 -17.83
C PHE A 325 -21.40 -6.74 -18.46
N TYR A 326 -20.50 -6.41 -19.38
CA TYR A 326 -20.39 -5.12 -20.04
C TYR A 326 -20.89 -5.21 -21.47
N ASP A 327 -21.62 -4.20 -21.93
CA ASP A 327 -22.10 -4.12 -23.33
C ASP A 327 -21.01 -3.58 -24.28
N GLN A 328 -19.73 -3.84 -23.97
CA GLN A 328 -18.56 -3.28 -24.66
C GLN A 328 -17.90 -4.24 -25.67
N GLY A 329 -18.30 -5.52 -25.67
CA GLY A 329 -17.70 -6.58 -26.50
C GLY A 329 -16.36 -7.10 -25.94
N ASP A 330 -15.48 -7.54 -26.82
CA ASP A 330 -14.09 -7.99 -26.51
C ASP A 330 -13.21 -6.79 -26.12
N SER A 331 -13.27 -6.43 -24.84
CA SER A 331 -12.56 -5.30 -24.26
C SER A 331 -12.23 -5.59 -22.81
N VAL A 332 -11.00 -5.28 -22.40
CA VAL A 332 -10.49 -5.57 -21.06
C VAL A 332 -10.32 -4.30 -20.23
N THR A 333 -10.09 -4.41 -18.93
CA THR A 333 -9.74 -3.24 -18.11
C THR A 333 -8.26 -2.89 -18.24
N GLY A 334 -7.42 -3.91 -18.38
CA GLY A 334 -5.99 -3.72 -18.53
C GLY A 334 -5.24 -4.99 -18.89
N VAL A 335 -3.93 -4.82 -19.04
CA VAL A 335 -2.97 -5.90 -19.21
C VAL A 335 -2.09 -5.97 -17.97
N GLU A 336 -1.98 -7.15 -17.40
CA GLU A 336 -1.17 -7.41 -16.23
C GLU A 336 0.04 -8.27 -16.54
N MET A 337 1.13 -8.04 -15.81
CA MET A 337 2.41 -8.68 -16.10
C MET A 337 3.16 -9.09 -14.83
N LYS A 338 3.92 -10.18 -14.98
CA LYS A 338 4.89 -10.62 -13.98
C LYS A 338 6.30 -10.40 -14.50
N VAL A 339 7.13 -9.80 -13.66
CA VAL A 339 8.57 -9.63 -13.91
C VAL A 339 9.40 -10.65 -13.14
N ASP A 340 10.60 -10.94 -13.62
CA ASP A 340 11.57 -11.88 -13.04
C ASP A 340 12.14 -11.40 -11.70
N ASP A 341 12.50 -10.12 -11.63
CA ASP A 341 12.95 -9.42 -10.44
C ASP A 341 12.05 -8.22 -10.17
N ILE A 342 11.40 -8.23 -9.01
CA ILE A 342 10.48 -7.17 -8.67
C ILE A 342 11.15 -5.83 -8.37
N ASP A 343 12.40 -5.83 -7.90
CA ASP A 343 13.11 -4.57 -7.70
C ASP A 343 13.41 -3.88 -9.04
N ARG A 344 13.30 -4.62 -10.17
CA ARG A 344 13.30 -4.09 -11.55
C ARG A 344 11.92 -3.74 -12.11
N ALA A 345 10.83 -3.91 -11.35
CA ALA A 345 9.49 -3.62 -11.87
C ALA A 345 9.32 -2.14 -12.29
N GLN A 346 9.88 -1.20 -11.54
CA GLN A 346 9.81 0.23 -11.87
C GLN A 346 10.55 0.59 -13.18
N PRO A 347 11.82 0.19 -13.40
CA PRO A 347 12.47 0.45 -14.69
C PRO A 347 11.79 -0.27 -15.86
N ILE A 348 11.30 -1.50 -15.66
CA ILE A 348 10.54 -2.24 -16.70
C ILE A 348 9.23 -1.51 -17.05
N ALA A 349 8.49 -1.03 -16.04
CA ALA A 349 7.28 -0.24 -16.25
C ALA A 349 7.56 1.03 -17.09
N ARG A 350 8.66 1.74 -16.80
CA ARG A 350 9.07 2.92 -17.59
C ARG A 350 9.50 2.58 -19.01
N GLU A 351 10.16 1.44 -19.20
CA GLU A 351 10.54 0.96 -20.53
C GLU A 351 9.30 0.64 -21.37
N ILE A 352 8.30 -0.02 -20.78
CA ILE A 352 7.03 -0.32 -21.44
C ILE A 352 6.26 0.95 -21.76
N ASP A 353 6.16 1.87 -20.81
CA ASP A 353 5.56 3.18 -21.04
C ASP A 353 6.24 3.91 -22.22
N GLY A 354 7.57 3.83 -22.28
CA GLY A 354 8.39 4.35 -23.37
C GLY A 354 8.30 3.58 -24.69
N ILE A 355 7.78 2.35 -24.72
CA ILE A 355 7.47 1.59 -25.94
C ILE A 355 6.05 1.91 -26.41
N LEU A 356 5.14 2.14 -25.47
CA LEU A 356 3.74 2.43 -25.77
C LEU A 356 3.53 3.88 -26.27
N GLN A 357 4.43 4.81 -25.94
CA GLN A 357 4.61 6.20 -26.47
C GLN A 357 3.36 7.03 -26.77
N ASN A 358 2.22 6.66 -26.18
CA ASN A 358 0.94 7.28 -26.46
C ASN A 358 0.35 7.70 -25.12
N SER A 359 -0.14 8.94 -25.01
CA SER A 359 -0.85 9.47 -23.82
C SER A 359 -2.16 8.75 -23.50
N LEU A 360 -2.44 7.62 -24.14
CA LEU A 360 -3.63 6.80 -24.02
C LEU A 360 -3.46 5.68 -22.98
N TYR A 361 -2.23 5.22 -22.74
CA TYR A 361 -1.95 4.16 -21.79
C TYR A 361 -1.22 4.73 -20.58
N HIS A 362 -1.46 4.10 -19.42
CA HIS A 362 -0.75 4.38 -18.19
C HIS A 362 -0.16 3.08 -17.67
N THR A 363 1.16 3.02 -17.58
CA THR A 363 1.86 1.88 -17.01
C THR A 363 2.14 2.14 -15.54
N MET A 364 1.62 1.29 -14.66
CA MET A 364 1.79 1.36 -13.21
C MET A 364 2.64 0.20 -12.73
N ASP A 365 3.56 0.45 -11.80
CA ASP A 365 4.22 -0.62 -11.05
C ASP A 365 3.47 -0.94 -9.75
N TRP A 366 3.77 -2.10 -9.17
CA TRP A 366 3.14 -2.58 -7.93
C TRP A 366 3.23 -1.61 -6.74
N MET A 367 4.26 -0.75 -6.66
CA MET A 367 4.37 0.27 -5.60
C MET A 367 3.41 1.44 -5.86
N GLU A 368 3.18 1.80 -7.12
CA GLU A 368 2.22 2.84 -7.50
C GLU A 368 0.78 2.39 -7.27
N LEU A 369 0.45 1.13 -7.60
CA LEU A 369 -0.85 0.52 -7.31
C LEU A 369 -1.21 0.58 -5.82
N ASN A 370 -0.20 0.54 -4.95
CA ASN A 370 -0.36 0.53 -3.50
C ASN A 370 0.20 1.81 -2.84
N ARG A 371 0.23 2.92 -3.58
CA ARG A 371 0.89 4.17 -3.16
C ARG A 371 0.44 4.66 -1.78
N SER A 372 -0.85 4.55 -1.44
CA SER A 372 -1.38 4.97 -0.14
C SER A 372 -0.72 4.21 1.03
N LEU A 373 -0.55 2.89 0.88
CA LEU A 373 0.09 2.03 1.86
C LEU A 373 1.60 2.30 1.96
N PHE A 374 2.28 2.40 0.83
CA PHE A 374 3.72 2.72 0.82
C PHE A 374 4.01 4.13 1.35
N THR A 375 3.17 5.10 1.03
CA THR A 375 3.30 6.47 1.57
C THR A 375 3.08 6.48 3.08
N ALA A 376 2.10 5.73 3.59
CA ALA A 376 1.92 5.56 5.03
C ALA A 376 3.15 4.93 5.70
N LEU A 377 3.74 3.90 5.09
CA LEU A 377 4.98 3.29 5.58
C LEU A 377 6.16 4.26 5.60
N LEU A 378 6.29 5.09 4.56
CA LEU A 378 7.33 6.12 4.50
C LEU A 378 7.13 7.20 5.56
N ILE A 379 5.90 7.67 5.76
CA ILE A 379 5.56 8.65 6.80
C ILE A 379 5.83 8.06 8.19
N GLN A 380 5.45 6.81 8.42
CA GLN A 380 5.74 6.11 9.68
C GLN A 380 7.26 5.98 9.89
N GLN A 381 8.01 5.56 8.87
CA GLN A 381 9.47 5.40 8.97
C GLN A 381 10.16 6.74 9.25
N LEU A 382 9.69 7.82 8.63
CA LEU A 382 10.16 9.18 8.91
C LEU A 382 9.87 9.57 10.37
N GLY A 383 8.65 9.32 10.86
CA GLY A 383 8.28 9.56 12.26
C GLY A 383 9.13 8.78 13.26
N MET A 384 9.32 7.48 13.02
CA MET A 384 10.17 6.63 13.87
C MET A 384 11.63 7.09 13.85
N SER A 385 12.15 7.55 12.70
CA SER A 385 13.51 8.11 12.62
C SER A 385 13.70 9.34 13.52
N PHE A 386 12.68 10.19 13.70
CA PHE A 386 12.76 11.33 14.62
C PHE A 386 12.83 10.90 16.08
N VAL A 387 11.95 9.99 16.51
CA VAL A 387 11.94 9.45 17.89
C VAL A 387 13.28 8.78 18.21
N LEU A 388 13.78 8.01 17.26
CA LEU A 388 15.04 7.29 17.34
C LEU A 388 16.26 8.21 17.44
N ALA A 389 16.30 9.25 16.62
CA ALA A 389 17.33 10.28 16.70
C ALA A 389 17.34 10.96 18.08
N LEU A 390 16.15 11.26 18.64
CA LEU A 390 16.03 11.83 19.99
C LEU A 390 16.58 10.88 21.07
N ILE A 391 16.27 9.58 21.01
CA ILE A 391 16.79 8.58 21.95
C ILE A 391 18.33 8.57 21.92
N ILE A 392 18.92 8.59 20.72
CA ILE A 392 20.37 8.58 20.56
C ILE A 392 21.00 9.88 21.10
N VAL A 393 20.37 11.03 20.84
CA VAL A 393 20.83 12.32 21.37
C VAL A 393 20.80 12.34 22.90
N VAL A 394 19.72 11.84 23.52
CA VAL A 394 19.61 11.73 24.99
C VAL A 394 20.68 10.80 25.55
N ALA A 395 20.95 9.66 24.89
CA ALA A 395 22.03 8.76 25.28
C ALA A 395 23.41 9.43 25.17
N ALA A 396 23.66 10.18 24.10
CA ALA A 396 24.90 10.93 23.91
C ALA A 396 25.11 11.99 24.99
N PHE A 397 24.08 12.77 25.34
CA PHE A 397 24.16 13.74 26.45
C PHE A 397 24.43 13.07 27.79
N THR A 398 23.85 11.89 28.02
CA THR A 398 24.12 11.10 29.23
C THR A 398 25.60 10.68 29.30
N VAL A 399 26.20 10.29 28.17
CA VAL A 399 27.65 10.00 28.08
C VAL A 399 28.48 11.26 28.37
N VAL A 400 28.11 12.41 27.80
CA VAL A 400 28.81 13.69 28.04
C VAL A 400 28.78 14.06 29.53
N ALA A 401 27.59 14.06 30.14
CA ALA A 401 27.40 14.45 31.53
C ALA A 401 28.19 13.55 32.50
N THR A 402 28.16 12.25 32.26
CA THR A 402 28.90 11.27 33.09
C THR A 402 30.41 11.39 32.92
N LEU A 403 30.91 11.58 31.70
CA LEU A 403 32.35 11.79 31.47
C LEU A 403 32.86 13.10 32.09
N ILE A 404 32.10 14.19 31.98
CA ILE A 404 32.45 15.46 32.64
C ILE A 404 32.52 15.26 34.15
N MET A 405 31.54 14.57 34.74
CA MET A 405 31.56 14.27 36.17
C MET A 405 32.82 13.50 36.57
N VAL A 406 33.22 12.47 35.81
CA VAL A 406 34.45 11.72 36.07
C VAL A 406 35.69 12.60 35.97
N VAL A 407 35.75 13.52 34.99
CA VAL A 407 36.86 14.47 34.85
C VAL A 407 36.96 15.37 36.08
N LEU A 408 35.82 15.87 36.60
CA LEU A 408 35.78 16.73 37.78
C LEU A 408 36.18 15.98 39.06
N GLU A 409 35.72 14.74 39.25
CA GLU A 409 36.11 13.90 40.39
C GLU A 409 37.61 13.56 40.38
N LYS A 410 38.21 13.47 39.18
CA LYS A 410 39.61 13.11 38.97
C LYS A 410 40.52 14.30 38.69
N LYS A 411 40.04 15.52 38.91
CA LYS A 411 40.77 16.77 38.65
C LYS A 411 42.17 16.82 39.30
N LYS A 412 42.30 16.38 40.56
CA LYS A 412 43.59 16.31 41.30
C LYS A 412 44.58 15.34 40.63
N GLU A 413 44.11 14.18 40.16
CA GLU A 413 44.93 13.16 39.51
C GLU A 413 45.43 13.62 38.12
N ILE A 414 44.57 14.30 37.35
CA ILE A 414 44.94 14.88 36.05
C ILE A 414 46.02 15.95 36.24
N ALA A 415 45.88 16.83 37.23
CA ALA A 415 46.86 17.86 37.53
C ALA A 415 48.24 17.30 37.92
N LEU A 416 48.27 16.23 38.72
CA LEU A 416 49.50 15.51 39.07
C LEU A 416 50.18 14.91 37.84
N LEU A 417 49.42 14.26 36.95
CA LEU A 417 49.95 13.71 35.70
C LEU A 417 50.58 14.81 34.81
N LYS A 418 49.93 15.98 34.72
CA LYS A 418 50.47 17.13 33.96
C LYS A 418 51.71 17.72 34.63
N ALA A 419 51.75 17.81 35.95
CA ALA A 419 52.91 18.30 36.70
C ALA A 419 54.14 17.38 36.51
N LEU A 420 53.91 16.07 36.32
CA LEU A 420 54.95 15.09 35.99
C LEU A 420 55.37 15.10 34.51
N GLY A 421 54.80 15.97 33.67
CA GLY A 421 55.17 16.15 32.27
C GLY A 421 54.27 15.47 31.23
N ALA A 422 53.06 15.00 31.61
CA ALA A 422 52.12 14.46 30.64
C ALA A 422 51.60 15.55 29.68
N LYS A 423 51.65 15.29 28.37
CA LYS A 423 51.13 16.18 27.32
C LYS A 423 49.59 16.15 27.27
N ASP A 424 48.97 17.26 26.87
CA ASP A 424 47.50 17.36 26.69
C ASP A 424 46.94 16.26 25.78
N ALA A 425 47.67 15.91 24.71
CA ALA A 425 47.30 14.82 23.81
C ALA A 425 47.28 13.44 24.48
N SER A 426 48.11 13.20 25.50
CA SER A 426 48.10 11.96 26.27
C SER A 426 46.86 11.85 27.14
N ILE A 427 46.42 12.98 27.73
CA ILE A 427 45.20 13.05 28.56
C ILE A 427 43.97 12.89 27.68
N LEU A 428 43.92 13.59 26.55
CA LEU A 428 42.87 13.46 25.55
C LEU A 428 42.67 11.99 25.13
N ARG A 429 43.76 11.27 24.82
CA ARG A 429 43.71 9.85 24.46
C ARG A 429 43.16 8.98 25.59
N ILE A 430 43.53 9.22 26.84
CA ILE A 430 43.01 8.44 27.99
C ILE A 430 41.49 8.54 28.06
N PHE A 431 40.95 9.76 28.00
CA PHE A 431 39.50 9.99 28.08
C PHE A 431 38.75 9.53 26.82
N LEU A 432 39.34 9.68 25.63
CA LEU A 432 38.78 9.11 24.39
C LEU A 432 38.72 7.58 24.45
N PHE A 433 39.77 6.91 24.95
CA PHE A 433 39.74 5.46 25.13
C PHE A 433 38.71 5.03 26.17
N GLN A 434 38.57 5.78 27.28
CA GLN A 434 37.56 5.48 28.29
C GLN A 434 36.15 5.58 27.71
N GLY A 435 35.81 6.68 27.02
CA GLY A 435 34.51 6.82 26.36
C GLY A 435 34.29 5.81 25.24
N GLY A 436 35.34 5.45 24.50
CA GLY A 436 35.31 4.37 23.51
C GLY A 436 35.00 3.00 24.12
N ILE A 437 35.55 2.68 25.30
CA ILE A 437 35.22 1.45 26.03
C ILE A 437 33.75 1.49 26.49
N THR A 438 33.29 2.58 27.09
CA THR A 438 31.88 2.73 27.50
C THR A 438 30.93 2.58 26.30
N GLY A 439 31.25 3.22 25.17
CA GLY A 439 30.45 3.14 23.94
C GLY A 439 30.44 1.74 23.33
N THR A 440 31.58 1.06 23.27
CA THR A 440 31.66 -0.32 22.74
C THR A 440 30.97 -1.34 23.61
N VAL A 441 31.17 -1.28 24.94
CA VAL A 441 30.48 -2.16 25.89
C VAL A 441 28.98 -1.92 25.85
N GLY A 442 28.55 -0.65 25.89
CA GLY A 442 27.13 -0.30 25.82
C GLY A 442 26.48 -0.70 24.50
N THR A 443 27.15 -0.47 23.37
CA THR A 443 26.64 -0.87 22.05
C THR A 443 26.58 -2.39 21.92
N ALA A 444 27.60 -3.13 22.36
CA ALA A 444 27.60 -4.59 22.31
C ALA A 444 26.49 -5.19 23.18
N ALA A 445 26.32 -4.69 24.42
CA ALA A 445 25.23 -5.09 25.30
C ALA A 445 23.87 -4.72 24.71
N GLY A 446 23.76 -3.54 24.11
CA GLY A 446 22.53 -3.05 23.48
C GLY A 446 22.13 -3.87 22.26
N LEU A 447 23.07 -4.20 21.37
CA LEU A 447 22.82 -5.08 20.22
C LEU A 447 22.42 -6.49 20.67
N LEU A 448 23.07 -7.02 21.71
CA LEU A 448 22.73 -8.32 22.28
C LEU A 448 21.32 -8.31 22.88
N LEU A 449 20.96 -7.30 23.68
CA LEU A 449 19.61 -7.14 24.22
C LEU A 449 18.58 -6.91 23.12
N GLY A 450 18.91 -6.12 22.10
CA GLY A 450 18.05 -5.89 20.94
C GLY A 450 17.79 -7.18 20.16
N TYR A 451 18.82 -8.00 19.94
CA TYR A 451 18.71 -9.32 19.30
C TYR A 451 17.84 -10.28 20.11
N LEU A 452 18.09 -10.37 21.42
CA LEU A 452 17.27 -11.19 22.32
C LEU A 452 15.82 -10.71 22.38
N GLY A 453 15.60 -9.39 22.40
CA GLY A 453 14.28 -8.78 22.34
C GLY A 453 13.54 -9.12 21.05
N CYS A 454 14.21 -8.98 19.89
CA CYS A 454 13.64 -9.37 18.59
C CYS A 454 13.27 -10.86 18.57
N LYS A 455 14.15 -11.72 19.08
CA LYS A 455 13.90 -13.17 19.15
C LYS A 455 12.73 -13.51 20.08
N ALA A 456 12.63 -12.83 21.23
CA ALA A 456 11.53 -13.00 22.17
C ALA A 456 10.19 -12.56 21.54
N ILE A 457 10.16 -11.39 20.89
CA ILE A 457 8.96 -10.89 20.21
C ILE A 457 8.55 -11.82 19.08
N GLY A 458 9.49 -12.27 18.24
CA GLY A 458 9.21 -13.19 17.14
C GLY A 458 8.76 -14.59 17.59
N SER A 459 9.07 -14.99 18.83
CA SER A 459 8.61 -16.26 19.40
C SER A 459 7.22 -16.17 20.02
N ILE A 460 6.72 -14.96 20.33
CA ILE A 460 5.39 -14.77 20.88
C ILE A 460 4.44 -14.50 19.71
N ASP A 461 3.59 -15.47 19.40
CA ASP A 461 2.51 -15.31 18.43
C ASP A 461 1.45 -14.35 19.02
N PHE A 462 1.63 -13.04 18.84
CA PHE A 462 0.59 -12.06 19.13
C PHE A 462 -0.45 -12.06 17.99
N PRO A 463 -1.67 -12.61 18.19
CA PRO A 463 -2.70 -12.55 17.18
C PRO A 463 -3.19 -11.11 17.06
N LEU A 464 -2.90 -10.48 15.93
CA LEU A 464 -3.48 -9.18 15.58
C LEU A 464 -4.77 -9.42 14.80
N ASP A 465 -5.80 -8.59 15.03
CA ASP A 465 -7.02 -8.63 14.22
C ASP A 465 -6.66 -8.29 12.77
N PRO A 466 -6.78 -9.24 11.82
CA PRO A 466 -6.42 -9.02 10.42
C PRO A 466 -7.25 -7.92 9.76
N LYS A 467 -8.44 -7.60 10.29
CA LYS A 467 -9.29 -6.52 9.78
C LYS A 467 -8.72 -5.13 10.04
N VAL A 468 -7.96 -4.97 11.15
CA VAL A 468 -7.39 -3.68 11.57
C VAL A 468 -5.93 -3.55 11.15
N TYR A 469 -5.13 -4.60 11.34
CA TYR A 469 -3.68 -4.56 11.13
C TYR A 469 -3.22 -5.20 9.82
N PHE A 470 -4.15 -5.73 9.04
CA PHE A 470 -3.93 -6.39 7.75
C PHE A 470 -3.02 -7.63 7.74
N ILE A 471 -2.39 -7.95 8.88
CA ILE A 471 -1.41 -9.02 9.06
C ILE A 471 -1.72 -9.74 10.37
N SER A 472 -1.69 -11.07 10.35
CA SER A 472 -2.08 -11.93 11.48
C SER A 472 -1.03 -12.07 12.59
N LYS A 473 0.22 -11.66 12.36
CA LYS A 473 1.36 -11.80 13.29
C LYS A 473 2.26 -10.60 13.18
N LEU A 474 2.93 -10.20 14.26
CA LEU A 474 3.91 -9.11 14.24
C LEU A 474 5.19 -9.57 13.51
N PRO A 475 5.53 -8.97 12.35
CA PRO A 475 6.75 -9.35 11.64
C PRO A 475 7.98 -8.73 12.29
N VAL A 476 8.95 -9.57 12.60
CA VAL A 476 10.28 -9.16 13.08
C VAL A 476 11.31 -9.81 12.19
N SER A 477 12.09 -9.01 11.45
CA SER A 477 13.13 -9.51 10.55
C SER A 477 14.51 -9.11 11.07
N ILE A 478 15.26 -10.09 11.56
CA ILE A 478 16.59 -9.87 12.12
C ILE A 478 17.61 -9.85 10.97
N ARG A 479 17.86 -8.67 10.42
CA ARG A 479 18.85 -8.48 9.35
C ARG A 479 20.19 -8.03 9.94
N PRO A 480 21.29 -8.79 9.74
CA PRO A 480 22.58 -8.47 10.35
C PRO A 480 23.12 -7.11 9.88
N GLN A 481 22.80 -6.73 8.64
CA GLN A 481 23.17 -5.43 8.07
C GLN A 481 22.58 -4.26 8.88
N GLU A 482 21.31 -4.35 9.30
CA GLU A 482 20.63 -3.29 10.08
C GLU A 482 21.24 -3.17 11.48
N PHE A 483 21.59 -4.30 12.11
CA PHE A 483 22.28 -4.33 13.41
C PHE A 483 23.71 -3.76 13.33
N LEU A 484 24.44 -4.07 12.26
CA LEU A 484 25.79 -3.54 12.03
C LEU A 484 25.78 -2.03 11.80
N ILE A 485 24.86 -1.52 10.96
CA ILE A 485 24.71 -0.08 10.70
C ILE A 485 24.32 0.63 11.99
N THR A 486 23.35 0.09 12.72
CA THR A 486 22.92 0.59 14.04
C THR A 486 24.10 0.69 15.02
N GLY A 487 24.89 -0.38 15.14
CA GLY A 487 26.06 -0.41 16.00
C GLY A 487 27.12 0.61 15.58
N ALA A 488 27.39 0.72 14.27
CA ALA A 488 28.36 1.67 13.74
C ALA A 488 27.95 3.13 14.02
N VAL A 489 26.68 3.48 13.77
CA VAL A 489 26.15 4.83 14.01
C VAL A 489 26.20 5.17 15.51
N ALA A 490 25.79 4.24 16.38
CA ALA A 490 25.85 4.42 17.83
C ALA A 490 27.30 4.65 18.31
N LEU A 491 28.25 3.86 17.83
CA LEU A 491 29.67 4.02 18.17
C LEU A 491 30.23 5.37 17.72
N VAL A 492 29.92 5.79 16.48
CA VAL A 492 30.35 7.09 15.96
C VAL A 492 29.81 8.22 16.84
N ILE A 493 28.54 8.17 17.21
CA ILE A 493 27.92 9.19 18.04
C ILE A 493 28.51 9.20 19.47
N CYS A 494 28.74 8.03 20.08
CA CYS A 494 29.41 7.95 21.38
C CYS A 494 30.84 8.50 21.34
N LEU A 495 31.59 8.21 20.28
CA LEU A 495 32.94 8.73 20.10
C LEU A 495 32.92 10.25 19.93
N LEU A 496 32.03 10.80 19.10
CA LEU A 496 31.86 12.24 18.92
C LEU A 496 31.46 12.92 20.23
N ALA A 497 30.52 12.35 20.97
CA ALA A 497 30.10 12.84 22.28
C ALA A 497 31.25 12.87 23.30
N THR A 498 32.18 11.91 23.23
CA THR A 498 33.35 11.82 24.12
C THR A 498 34.39 12.91 23.86
N ILE A 499 34.40 13.52 22.66
CA ILE A 499 35.40 14.55 22.31
C ILE A 499 35.30 15.77 23.25
N THR A 500 34.08 16.26 23.53
CA THR A 500 33.88 17.48 24.32
C THR A 500 34.41 17.34 25.76
N PRO A 501 34.06 16.30 26.54
CA PRO A 501 34.64 16.07 27.86
C PRO A 501 36.15 15.81 27.83
N ALA A 502 36.65 15.11 26.81
CA ALA A 502 38.07 14.79 26.70
C ALA A 502 38.92 16.03 26.43
N LEU A 503 38.42 16.98 25.61
CA LEU A 503 39.05 18.29 25.41
C LEU A 503 39.02 19.13 26.69
N TYR A 504 37.89 19.13 27.39
CA TYR A 504 37.77 19.81 28.69
C TYR A 504 38.83 19.29 29.69
N ALA A 505 38.99 17.96 29.79
CA ALA A 505 40.02 17.32 30.61
C ALA A 505 41.45 17.71 30.21
N ALA A 506 41.71 17.78 28.91
CA ALA A 506 43.01 18.12 28.37
C ALA A 506 43.39 19.58 28.65
N TRP A 507 42.43 20.52 28.67
CA TRP A 507 42.70 21.95 28.91
C TRP A 507 42.80 22.36 30.39
N LEU A 508 42.61 21.43 31.33
CA LEU A 508 42.80 21.72 32.76
C LEU A 508 44.24 22.14 33.07
N ARG A 509 44.41 23.27 33.75
CA ARG A 509 45.72 23.77 34.19
C ARG A 509 46.17 23.01 35.45
N PRO A 510 47.47 22.65 35.57
CA PRO A 510 47.98 21.95 36.76
C PRO A 510 47.72 22.72 38.07
N SER A 511 47.82 24.05 38.03
CA SER A 511 47.55 24.94 39.17
C SER A 511 46.13 24.80 39.72
N ASP A 512 45.15 24.60 38.83
CA ASP A 512 43.73 24.64 39.18
C ASP A 512 43.28 23.34 39.85
N GLY A 513 44.01 22.25 39.62
CA GLY A 513 43.78 20.97 40.30
C GLY A 513 44.50 20.85 41.64
N LEU A 514 45.63 21.54 41.83
CA LEU A 514 46.41 21.49 43.07
C LEU A 514 45.99 22.53 44.12
N ARG A 515 45.32 23.63 43.71
CA ARG A 515 44.74 24.64 44.62
C ARG A 515 43.35 24.29 45.15
N ALA A 516 42.74 23.20 44.69
CA ALA A 516 41.42 22.80 45.14
C ALA A 516 41.54 22.09 46.50
N ASP A 517 40.94 22.66 47.53
CA ASP A 517 40.81 22.08 48.88
C ASP A 517 40.35 20.61 48.85
#